data_AF-A0A938SI09-F1
#
_entry.id   AF-A0A938SI09-F1
#
_cell.length_a   1.000
_cell.length_b   1.000
_cell.length_c   1.000
_cell.angle_alpha   90.00
_cell.angle_beta   90.00
_cell.angle_gamma   90.00
#
_symmetry.space_group_name_H-M   'P 1'
#
loop_
_entity.id
_entity.type
_entity.pdbx_description
1 polymer ?
#
loop_
_entity_poly.entity_id
_entity_poly.type
_entity_poly.pdbx_seq_one_letter_code
_entity_poly.pdbx_strand_id
1 'polypeptide(L)' 'GLKEAKDLVDSAPKPIKQGVPKEEAEKIKKELEAAGAKVEIK' A
#
# COMPACT_ATOMS: atom_id res chain seq x y z
N GLY A 1 7.69 -11.80 6.48
CA GLY A 1 8.05 -12.93 5.59
C GLY A 1 7.37 -12.79 4.24
N LEU A 2 7.95 -13.33 3.16
CA LEU A 2 7.43 -13.20 1.79
C LEU A 2 5.96 -13.67 1.64
N LYS A 3 5.57 -14.69 2.43
CA LYS A 3 4.19 -15.20 2.52
C LYS A 3 3.21 -14.17 3.09
N GLU A 4 3.58 -13.49 4.18
CA GLU A 4 2.73 -12.47 4.82
C GLU A 4 2.53 -11.25 3.92
N ALA A 5 3.56 -10.86 3.16
CA ALA A 5 3.46 -9.78 2.18
C ALA A 5 2.54 -10.17 1.01
N LYS A 6 2.61 -11.44 0.56
CA LYS A 6 1.74 -11.95 -0.51
C LYS A 6 0.27 -12.03 -0.08
N ASP A 7 -0.01 -12.59 1.09
CA ASP A 7 -1.36 -12.64 1.67
C ASP A 7 -1.96 -11.23 1.88
N LEU A 8 -1.13 -10.24 2.22
CA LEU A 8 -1.56 -8.85 2.38
C LEU A 8 -2.00 -8.22 1.05
N VAL A 9 -1.25 -8.47 -0.03
CA VAL A 9 -1.57 -7.97 -1.38
C VAL A 9 -2.77 -8.71 -1.98
N ASP A 10 -2.84 -10.04 -1.84
CA ASP A 10 -3.96 -10.86 -2.32
C ASP A 10 -5.27 -10.57 -1.54
N SER A 11 -5.19 -10.09 -0.30
CA SER A 11 -6.35 -9.70 0.52
C SER A 11 -6.86 -8.27 0.27
N ALA A 12 -6.49 -7.60 -0.83
CA ALA A 12 -7.01 -6.27 -1.13
C ALA A 12 -8.56 -6.28 -1.24
N PRO A 13 -9.29 -5.26 -0.74
CA PRO A 13 -8.80 -4.00 -0.22
C PRO A 13 -8.57 -4.04 1.31
N LYS A 14 -7.31 -4.21 1.75
CA LYS A 14 -6.87 -3.99 3.12
C LYS A 14 -6.11 -2.66 3.22
N PRO A 15 -6.35 -1.85 4.27
CA PRO A 15 -5.62 -0.60 4.48
C PRO A 15 -4.16 -0.89 4.83
N ILE A 16 -3.22 -0.39 4.02
CA ILE A 16 -1.78 -0.63 4.20
C ILE A 16 -1.20 0.25 5.31
N LYS A 17 -1.69 1.49 5.43
CA LYS A 17 -1.42 2.44 6.52
C LYS A 17 -2.63 3.39 6.65
N GLN A 18 -3.00 3.75 7.88
CA GLN A 18 -4.11 4.67 8.18
C GLN A 18 -3.60 5.88 8.97
N GLY A 19 -4.14 7.07 8.72
CA GLY A 19 -3.77 8.29 9.44
C GLY A 19 -2.37 8.84 9.10
N VAL A 20 -1.83 8.46 7.94
CA VAL A 20 -0.54 8.99 7.48
C VAL A 20 -0.70 10.42 6.92
N PRO A 21 0.29 11.30 7.13
CA PRO A 21 0.30 12.62 6.50
C PRO A 21 0.35 12.48 4.97
N LYS A 22 -0.19 13.48 4.25
CA LYS A 22 -0.27 13.47 2.78
C LYS A 22 1.07 13.14 2.11
N GLU A 23 2.17 13.68 2.64
CA GLU A 23 3.51 13.44 2.14
C GLU A 23 3.94 11.97 2.25
N GLU A 24 3.55 11.29 3.34
CA GLU A 24 3.85 9.87 3.52
C GLU A 24 2.91 9.00 2.69
N ALA A 25 1.64 9.39 2.55
CA ALA A 25 0.69 8.73 1.66
C ALA A 25 1.16 8.76 0.19
N GLU A 26 1.69 9.90 -0.27
CA GLU A 26 2.23 10.04 -1.63
C GLU A 26 3.52 9.23 -1.84
N LYS A 27 4.40 9.16 -0.84
CA LYS A 27 5.60 8.31 -0.90
C LYS A 27 5.24 6.83 -1.00
N ILE A 28 4.34 6.36 -0.13
CA ILE A 28 3.85 4.98 -0.13
C ILE A 28 3.15 4.67 -1.45
N LYS A 29 2.32 5.58 -1.95
CA LYS A 29 1.67 5.45 -3.24
C LYS A 29 2.68 5.29 -4.37
N LYS A 30 3.71 6.13 -4.43
CA LYS A 30 4.78 6.02 -5.45
C LYS A 30 5.55 4.72 -5.37
N GLU A 31 5.91 4.28 -4.16
CA GLU A 31 6.64 3.02 -3.97
C GLU A 31 5.80 1.80 -4.36
N LEU A 32 4.50 1.82 -4.05
CA LEU A 32 3.57 0.75 -4.41
C LEU A 32 3.21 0.77 -5.89
N GLU A 33 3.01 1.94 -6.51
CA GLU A 33 2.80 2.08 -7.96
C GLU A 33 4.03 1.63 -8.76
N ALA A 34 5.24 1.96 -8.29
CA ALA A 34 6.49 1.48 -8.89
C ALA A 34 6.63 -0.06 -8.79
N ALA A 35 6.05 -0.67 -7.75
CA ALA A 35 5.95 -2.12 -7.60
C ALA A 35 4.77 -2.75 -8.38
N GLY A 36 3.99 -1.96 -9.14
CA GLY A 36 2.85 -2.42 -9.92
C GLY A 36 1.52 -2.54 -9.15
N ALA A 37 1.45 -1.99 -7.94
CA ALA A 37 0.24 -1.96 -7.11
C ALA A 37 -0.52 -0.64 -7.26
N LYS A 38 -1.86 -0.69 -7.19
CA LYS A 38 -2.72 0.50 -7.26
C LYS A 38 -3.13 0.93 -5.85
N VAL A 39 -2.73 2.14 -5.44
CA VAL A 39 -3.06 2.69 -4.11
C VAL A 39 -4.14 3.75 -4.23
N GLU A 40 -5.26 3.52 -3.54
CA GLU A 40 -6.35 4.48 -3.40
C GLU A 40 -6.24 5.17 -2.03
N ILE A 41 -6.03 6.49 -2.03
CA ILE A 41 -6.04 7.33 -0.82
C ILE A 41 -7.48 7.81 -0.65
N LYS A 42 -8.15 7.38 0.43
CA LYS A 42 -9.45 7.90 0.87
C LYS A 42 -9.27 8.89 2.02
#